data_AF-A0A8B6EMQ6-F1
#
_entry.id   AF-A0A8B6EMQ6-F1
#
_cell.length_a   1.000
_cell.length_b   1.000
_cell.length_c   1.000
_cell.angle_alpha   90.00
_cell.angle_beta   90.00
_cell.angle_gamma   90.00
#
_symmetry.space_group_name_H-M   'P 1'
#
loop_
_entity.id
_entity.type
_entity.pdbx_description
1 polymer ?
#
loop_
_entity_poly.entity_id
_entity_poly.type
_entity_poly.pdbx_seq_one_letter_code
_entity_poly.pdbx_strand_id
1 'polypeptide(L)'
;MGVQQPSSNNNHVDTPTTCSTYDISATTNCPSKPHDHGESTTPSPSGDQTANSNKLRKLRLVSYNIEGFRSSKPFLTLLEKMSDILILQEHWLYNFEKDEIEYFMKNFSCQVKCVDDKNPISPLQRPENIVYTSNGLNDVKTYFHPSGTCSTQIDYIIESKPGLVNNFKALQRHPLNTSQHDPVAGFINVELDTCDSMPVVSTLPSRVKWDKVNKDKYEKIVANRLTEVNLEVTKASYSDISNITSEICAVLDTAARACAPTKARKLRPSAPAINEACKHRKQKFWEWKCDGRPPNADSITFCNMKDAKKKLRSTQRQHEAIKRKSNYEKIMKAHEGDQQTFYRLIANQRKDGSTQTSCLKVGDELLTTPHEIRNGWANYFEELATPHHDKTIYHNQVEFIITKLNLTAYF
;
A
#
# COMPACT_ATOMS: atom_id res chain seq x y z
N MET A 1 1.86 31.67 -40.39
CA MET A 1 0.93 30.57 -40.04
C MET A 1 1.38 29.99 -38.71
N GLY A 2 0.81 30.47 -37.61
CA GLY A 2 1.23 30.10 -36.25
C GLY A 2 0.51 28.83 -35.80
N VAL A 3 1.27 27.81 -35.44
CA VAL A 3 0.77 26.57 -34.84
C VAL A 3 0.81 26.75 -33.32
N GLN A 4 -0.35 26.98 -32.70
CA GLN A 4 -0.50 26.91 -31.24
C GLN A 4 -0.42 25.45 -30.79
N GLN A 5 0.50 25.16 -29.86
CA GLN A 5 0.50 23.89 -29.13
C GLN A 5 -0.27 24.04 -27.81
N PRO A 6 -1.07 23.04 -27.40
CA PRO A 6 -1.78 23.08 -26.13
C PRO A 6 -0.87 22.65 -24.97
N SER A 7 -0.75 23.51 -23.97
CA SER A 7 -0.15 23.20 -22.67
C SER A 7 -1.13 22.39 -21.81
N SER A 8 -0.77 21.17 -21.44
CA SER A 8 -1.51 20.37 -20.46
C SER A 8 -0.77 20.34 -19.11
N ASN A 9 -1.32 21.05 -18.13
CA ASN A 9 -0.93 20.93 -16.73
C ASN A 9 -1.57 19.66 -16.14
N ASN A 10 -0.76 18.65 -15.84
CA ASN A 10 -1.17 17.49 -15.05
C ASN A 10 -0.73 17.69 -13.59
N ASN A 11 -1.62 18.22 -12.75
CA ASN A 11 -1.47 18.13 -11.30
C ASN A 11 -1.87 16.71 -10.88
N HIS A 12 -0.88 15.91 -10.47
CA HIS A 12 -1.11 14.61 -9.87
C HIS A 12 -1.46 14.83 -8.40
N VAL A 13 -2.68 14.46 -8.00
CA VAL A 13 -3.08 14.39 -6.59
C VAL A 13 -2.66 13.02 -6.06
N ASP A 14 -1.96 13.00 -4.92
CA ASP A 14 -1.56 11.78 -4.22
C ASP A 14 -2.80 11.07 -3.67
N THR A 15 -2.87 9.76 -3.87
CA THR A 15 -3.94 8.91 -3.31
C THR A 15 -3.63 8.53 -1.86
N PRO A 16 -4.63 8.49 -0.96
CA PRO A 16 -4.40 8.27 0.46
C PRO A 16 -4.01 6.83 0.79
N THR A 17 -3.19 6.70 1.84
CA THR A 17 -2.79 5.51 2.58
C THR A 17 -4.01 4.63 2.91
N THR A 18 -3.91 3.32 2.67
CA THR A 18 -5.03 2.39 2.85
C THR A 18 -5.19 1.99 4.32
N CYS A 19 -6.24 2.46 4.98
CA CYS A 19 -6.69 1.94 6.28
C CYS A 19 -7.75 0.85 6.05
N SER A 20 -7.61 -0.31 6.68
CA SER A 20 -8.62 -1.37 6.67
C SER A 20 -9.12 -1.64 8.09
N THR A 21 -10.43 -1.59 8.29
CA THR A 21 -11.09 -1.86 9.57
C THR A 21 -11.91 -3.13 9.45
N TYR A 22 -11.82 -4.00 10.44
CA TYR A 22 -12.62 -5.22 10.56
C TYR A 22 -13.36 -5.22 11.90
N ASP A 23 -14.69 -5.35 11.84
CA ASP A 23 -15.54 -5.52 13.01
C ASP A 23 -15.87 -7.01 13.20
N ILE A 24 -15.45 -7.59 14.31
CA ILE A 24 -15.77 -8.96 14.70
C ILE A 24 -16.51 -8.90 16.05
N SER A 25 -17.73 -9.43 16.14
CA SER A 25 -18.47 -9.47 17.42
C SER A 25 -18.06 -10.72 18.21
N ALA A 26 -17.64 -10.56 19.48
CA ALA A 26 -17.12 -11.66 20.30
C ALA A 26 -17.20 -11.41 21.81
N THR A 27 -17.33 -12.47 22.60
CA THR A 27 -17.23 -12.40 24.07
C THR A 27 -15.80 -12.74 24.50
N THR A 28 -15.30 -12.05 25.54
CA THR A 28 -13.98 -12.34 26.12
C THR A 28 -14.13 -12.61 27.60
N ASN A 29 -13.82 -13.83 28.05
CA ASN A 29 -13.74 -14.17 29.47
C ASN A 29 -12.36 -13.76 30.01
N CYS A 30 -12.33 -12.83 30.97
CA CYS A 30 -11.11 -12.55 31.73
C CYS A 30 -10.97 -13.60 32.86
N PRO A 31 -9.78 -14.22 33.06
CA PRO A 31 -9.58 -15.12 34.19
C PRO A 31 -9.63 -14.33 35.50
N SER A 32 -10.61 -14.63 36.35
CA SER A 32 -10.71 -14.10 37.70
C SER A 32 -9.56 -14.59 38.57
N LYS A 33 -8.94 -13.68 39.33
CA LYS A 33 -7.86 -13.98 40.28
C LYS A 33 -8.31 -15.05 41.30
N PRO A 34 -7.40 -15.94 41.75
CA PRO A 34 -7.71 -16.86 42.85
C PRO A 34 -7.92 -16.05 44.13
N HIS A 35 -9.09 -16.21 44.75
CA HIS A 35 -9.41 -15.62 46.04
C HIS A 35 -8.73 -16.45 47.14
N ASP A 36 -7.89 -15.78 47.92
CA ASP A 36 -7.29 -16.31 49.14
C ASP A 36 -8.35 -16.37 50.24
N HIS A 37 -8.46 -17.51 50.92
CA HIS A 37 -9.46 -17.76 51.97
C HIS A 37 -8.97 -17.21 53.31
N GLY A 38 -9.49 -16.04 53.71
CA GLY A 38 -9.44 -15.54 55.09
C GLY A 38 -10.86 -15.44 55.65
N GLU A 39 -11.18 -16.24 56.66
CA GLU A 39 -12.47 -16.25 57.37
C GLU A 39 -12.68 -14.94 58.14
N SER A 40 -13.78 -14.24 57.87
CA SER A 40 -14.34 -13.23 58.78
C SER A 40 -15.85 -13.09 58.53
N THR A 41 -16.64 -13.53 59.51
CA THR A 41 -18.10 -13.51 59.54
C THR A 41 -18.63 -12.10 59.79
N THR A 42 -19.29 -11.50 58.79
CA THR A 42 -20.19 -10.35 58.95
C THR A 42 -21.45 -10.54 58.07
N PRO A 43 -22.63 -10.04 58.49
CA PRO A 43 -23.90 -10.36 57.87
C PRO A 43 -24.13 -9.55 56.58
N SER A 44 -24.57 -10.27 55.55
CA SER A 44 -24.80 -9.81 54.18
C SER A 44 -25.95 -8.79 54.06
N PRO A 45 -25.77 -7.66 53.35
CA PRO A 45 -26.88 -6.91 52.80
C PRO A 45 -27.40 -7.62 51.54
N SER A 46 -28.71 -7.84 51.49
CA SER A 46 -29.45 -8.31 50.32
C SER A 46 -29.37 -7.27 49.19
N GLY A 47 -28.28 -7.32 48.42
CA GLY A 47 -28.11 -6.53 47.21
C GLY A 47 -28.77 -7.22 46.03
N ASP A 48 -29.67 -6.51 45.36
CA ASP A 48 -30.19 -6.86 44.04
C ASP A 48 -29.04 -7.26 43.12
N GLN A 49 -28.98 -8.55 42.77
CA GLN A 49 -28.14 -9.03 41.68
C GLN A 49 -28.81 -8.59 40.38
N THR A 50 -28.57 -7.34 39.98
CA THR A 50 -28.84 -6.89 38.62
C THR A 50 -28.10 -7.84 37.69
N ALA A 51 -28.86 -8.66 36.95
CA ALA A 51 -28.33 -9.54 35.95
C ALA A 51 -27.40 -8.73 35.04
N ASN A 52 -26.09 -8.98 35.17
CA ASN A 52 -25.08 -8.44 34.27
C ASN A 52 -25.40 -9.01 32.89
N SER A 53 -26.21 -8.29 32.11
CA SER A 53 -26.43 -8.60 30.72
C SER A 53 -25.05 -8.62 30.08
N ASN A 54 -24.57 -9.80 29.69
CA ASN A 54 -23.30 -9.98 28.98
C ASN A 54 -23.41 -9.22 27.66
N LYS A 55 -23.07 -7.94 27.69
CA LYS A 55 -23.10 -7.06 26.53
C LYS A 55 -22.01 -7.56 25.60
N LEU A 56 -22.44 -8.14 24.47
CA LEU A 56 -21.56 -8.55 23.40
C LEU A 56 -20.58 -7.42 23.09
N ARG A 57 -19.30 -7.70 23.27
CA ARG A 57 -18.25 -6.74 22.95
C ARG A 57 -17.87 -6.95 21.49
N LYS A 58 -17.63 -5.86 20.78
CA LYS A 58 -17.05 -5.94 19.43
C LYS A 58 -15.53 -5.91 19.58
N LEU A 59 -14.85 -6.88 18.98
CA LEU A 59 -13.42 -6.89 18.76
C LEU A 59 -13.13 -6.11 17.47
N ARG A 60 -12.39 -5.00 17.61
CA ARG A 60 -12.03 -4.11 16.50
C ARG A 60 -10.60 -4.35 16.10
N LEU A 61 -10.37 -4.79 14.87
CA LEU A 61 -9.04 -4.96 14.31
C LEU A 61 -8.76 -3.87 13.29
N VAL A 62 -7.62 -3.20 13.45
CA VAL A 62 -7.15 -2.16 12.54
C VAL A 62 -5.79 -2.59 11.98
N SER A 63 -5.66 -2.55 10.66
CA SER A 63 -4.35 -2.67 9.99
C SER A 63 -4.02 -1.36 9.28
N TYR A 64 -2.83 -0.83 9.56
CA TYR A 64 -2.38 0.45 9.07
C TYR A 64 -0.90 0.41 8.68
N ASN A 65 -0.62 0.65 7.40
CA ASN A 65 0.74 0.93 6.94
C ASN A 65 1.04 2.40 7.25
N ILE A 66 2.03 2.64 8.10
CA ILE A 66 2.29 3.99 8.60
C ILE A 66 3.20 4.81 7.68
N GLU A 67 4.02 4.15 6.84
CA GLU A 67 5.11 4.69 6.00
C GLU A 67 6.17 5.57 6.72
N GLY A 68 5.83 6.17 7.87
CA GLY A 68 6.67 6.98 8.74
C GLY A 68 5.91 7.33 10.01
N PHE A 69 6.57 7.24 11.17
CA PHE A 69 5.90 7.37 12.47
C PHE A 69 5.41 8.81 12.73
N ARG A 70 6.23 9.81 12.46
CA ARG A 70 5.94 11.22 12.78
C ARG A 70 4.74 11.79 12.02
N SER A 71 4.65 11.51 10.72
CA SER A 71 3.50 11.94 9.88
C SER A 71 2.21 11.24 10.28
N SER A 72 2.31 10.01 10.78
CA SER A 72 1.17 9.17 11.17
C SER A 72 0.71 9.37 12.62
N LYS A 73 1.49 10.05 13.49
CA LYS A 73 1.23 10.18 14.93
C LYS A 73 -0.19 10.65 15.31
N PRO A 74 -0.79 11.67 14.65
CA PRO A 74 -2.16 12.09 14.96
C PRO A 74 -3.18 10.98 14.68
N PHE A 75 -2.98 10.23 13.59
CA PHE A 75 -3.84 9.10 13.23
C PHE A 75 -3.63 7.92 14.17
N LEU A 76 -2.40 7.62 14.56
CA LEU A 76 -2.09 6.54 15.50
C LEU A 76 -2.81 6.74 16.85
N THR A 77 -2.85 7.97 17.37
CA THR A 77 -3.59 8.30 18.62
C THR A 77 -5.10 8.08 18.48
N LEU A 78 -5.66 8.32 17.29
CA LEU A 78 -7.07 8.04 17.00
C LEU A 78 -7.32 6.54 16.88
N LEU A 79 -6.49 5.84 16.10
CA LEU A 79 -6.58 4.39 15.91
C LEU A 79 -6.45 3.66 17.23
N GLU A 80 -5.56 4.15 18.12
CA GLU A 80 -5.38 3.60 19.46
C GLU A 80 -6.68 3.51 20.25
N LYS A 81 -7.50 4.57 20.22
CA LYS A 81 -8.79 4.62 20.93
C LYS A 81 -9.86 3.77 20.24
N MET A 82 -9.67 3.48 18.95
CA MET A 82 -10.65 2.82 18.09
C MET A 82 -10.41 1.33 17.90
N SER A 83 -9.23 0.81 18.24
CA SER A 83 -8.86 -0.58 18.01
C SER A 83 -8.74 -1.37 19.31
N ASP A 84 -9.15 -2.65 19.28
CA ASP A 84 -8.77 -3.61 20.30
C ASP A 84 -7.43 -4.28 19.94
N ILE A 85 -7.17 -4.48 18.64
CA ILE A 85 -5.88 -4.93 18.08
C ILE A 85 -5.47 -3.99 16.94
N LEU A 86 -4.24 -3.48 17.00
CA LEU A 86 -3.64 -2.58 16.01
C LEU A 86 -2.44 -3.26 15.35
N ILE A 87 -2.48 -3.40 14.04
CA ILE A 87 -1.40 -3.96 13.22
C ILE A 87 -0.73 -2.79 12.49
N LEU A 88 0.54 -2.54 12.80
CA LEU A 88 1.32 -1.49 12.16
C LEU A 88 2.33 -2.11 11.19
N GLN A 89 2.37 -1.58 9.97
CA GLN A 89 3.25 -2.06 8.91
C GLN A 89 4.19 -0.95 8.47
N GLU A 90 5.40 -1.34 8.03
CA GLU A 90 6.42 -0.44 7.47
C GLU A 90 6.69 0.77 8.37
N HIS A 91 6.86 0.53 9.67
CA HIS A 91 7.27 1.59 10.56
C HIS A 91 8.75 1.92 10.30
N TRP A 92 9.02 2.88 9.44
CA TRP A 92 10.37 3.38 9.28
C TRP A 92 10.65 4.28 10.49
N LEU A 93 11.10 3.68 11.60
CA LEU A 93 11.48 4.41 12.80
C LEU A 93 12.92 4.85 12.72
N TYR A 94 13.13 6.16 12.85
CA TYR A 94 14.45 6.66 13.16
C TYR A 94 14.80 6.44 14.64
N ASN A 95 16.09 6.39 14.96
CA ASN A 95 16.53 6.22 16.36
C ASN A 95 15.91 7.22 17.33
N PHE A 96 15.84 8.48 16.93
CA PHE A 96 15.27 9.55 17.75
C PHE A 96 13.75 9.39 17.96
N GLU A 97 13.07 8.56 17.17
CA GLU A 97 11.62 8.29 17.30
C GLU A 97 11.34 7.08 18.20
N LYS A 98 12.37 6.37 18.64
CA LYS A 98 12.25 5.20 19.51
C LYS A 98 11.49 5.51 20.80
N ASP A 99 11.91 6.55 21.51
CA ASP A 99 11.28 6.94 22.76
C ASP A 99 9.81 7.35 22.54
N GLU A 100 9.52 7.96 21.40
CA GLU A 100 8.15 8.36 21.05
C GLU A 100 7.24 7.17 20.75
N ILE A 101 7.74 6.15 20.03
CA ILE A 101 6.95 4.93 19.82
C ILE A 101 6.82 4.14 21.10
N GLU A 102 7.85 4.04 21.93
CA GLU A 102 7.78 3.32 23.21
C GLU A 102 6.79 3.99 24.15
N TYR A 103 6.78 5.33 24.17
CA TYR A 103 5.78 6.11 24.89
C TYR A 103 4.36 5.86 24.35
N PHE A 104 4.18 5.86 23.03
CA PHE A 104 2.89 5.54 22.41
C PHE A 104 2.42 4.10 22.74
N MET A 105 3.35 3.13 22.70
CA MET A 105 3.07 1.73 22.99
C MET A 105 2.86 1.45 24.48
N LYS A 106 3.15 2.40 25.39
CA LYS A 106 2.98 2.21 26.83
C LYS A 106 1.53 1.93 27.23
N ASN A 107 0.57 2.42 26.44
CA ASN A 107 -0.86 2.17 26.65
C ASN A 107 -1.33 0.83 26.06
N PHE A 108 -0.47 0.12 25.33
CA PHE A 108 -0.73 -1.17 24.73
C PHE A 108 0.06 -2.27 25.44
N SER A 109 -0.53 -3.46 25.51
CA SER A 109 0.23 -4.66 25.80
C SER A 109 0.96 -5.06 24.53
N CYS A 110 2.15 -4.51 24.34
CA CYS A 110 2.96 -4.82 23.17
C CYS A 110 3.64 -6.19 23.37
N GLN A 111 3.10 -7.23 22.73
CA GLN A 111 3.70 -8.57 22.72
C GLN A 111 5.04 -8.61 21.96
N VAL A 112 5.28 -7.62 21.08
CA VAL A 112 6.46 -7.56 20.20
C VAL A 112 7.04 -6.15 20.21
N LYS A 113 8.03 -5.91 21.07
CA LYS A 113 8.84 -4.69 21.06
C LYS A 113 10.15 -4.98 20.37
N CYS A 114 10.38 -4.41 19.19
CA CYS A 114 11.66 -4.48 18.53
C CYS A 114 11.93 -3.18 17.80
N VAL A 115 12.41 -2.18 18.52
CA VAL A 115 13.33 -1.24 17.88
C VAL A 115 14.68 -1.95 17.92
N ASP A 116 15.39 -2.00 16.80
CA ASP A 116 16.74 -2.56 16.80
C ASP A 116 17.61 -1.66 17.69
N ASP A 117 17.80 -2.04 18.95
CA ASP A 117 18.60 -1.26 19.92
C ASP A 117 20.05 -1.10 19.49
N LYS A 118 20.53 -2.01 18.62
CA LYS A 118 21.90 -1.98 18.10
C LYS A 118 21.99 -1.11 16.86
N ASN A 119 20.96 -1.09 16.01
CA ASN A 119 20.92 -0.34 14.74
C ASN A 119 19.55 0.28 14.43
N PRO A 120 19.12 1.25 15.23
CA PRO A 120 17.94 2.03 14.88
C PRO A 120 18.23 2.79 13.59
N ILE A 121 17.29 2.85 12.65
CA ILE A 121 17.55 3.40 11.31
C ILE A 121 18.05 4.84 11.47
N SER A 122 19.35 5.06 11.35
CA SER A 122 19.92 6.39 11.24
C SER A 122 19.63 6.86 9.82
N PRO A 123 19.25 8.13 9.60
CA PRO A 123 19.19 8.70 8.25
C PRO A 123 20.52 8.57 7.48
N LEU A 124 21.64 8.27 8.17
CA LEU A 124 22.99 8.39 7.63
C LEU A 124 23.93 7.17 7.84
N GLN A 125 23.53 6.07 8.50
CA GLN A 125 24.48 4.96 8.75
C GLN A 125 23.85 3.56 8.61
N ARG A 126 24.40 2.76 7.69
CA ARG A 126 24.28 1.30 7.65
C ARG A 126 25.44 0.70 8.44
N PRO A 127 25.23 -0.27 9.32
CA PRO A 127 26.32 -0.98 9.97
C PRO A 127 26.54 -2.36 9.36
N GLU A 128 27.82 -2.68 9.29
CA GLU A 128 28.42 -3.89 8.75
C GLU A 128 28.37 -5.06 9.73
N ASN A 129 28.34 -6.27 9.17
CA ASN A 129 28.75 -7.55 9.76
C ASN A 129 28.39 -7.80 11.24
N ILE A 130 27.22 -8.42 11.49
CA ILE A 130 26.95 -9.09 12.77
C ILE A 130 26.28 -10.45 12.52
N VAL A 131 26.90 -11.51 13.07
CA VAL A 131 26.30 -12.84 13.25
C VAL A 131 25.47 -12.81 14.51
N TYR A 132 24.18 -13.17 14.42
CA TYR A 132 23.30 -13.28 15.59
C TYR A 132 23.19 -14.74 16.04
N THR A 133 23.51 -14.99 17.31
CA THR A 133 23.02 -16.13 18.07
C THR A 133 22.16 -15.60 19.21
N SER A 134 20.85 -15.86 19.17
CA SER A 134 20.01 -15.68 20.34
C SER A 134 19.01 -16.83 20.45
N ASN A 135 19.02 -17.50 21.61
CA ASN A 135 18.05 -18.51 21.99
C ASN A 135 16.90 -17.79 22.69
N GLY A 136 15.78 -17.60 21.99
CA GLY A 136 14.55 -17.01 22.51
C GLY A 136 13.76 -16.29 21.41
N LEU A 137 12.42 -16.24 21.52
CA LEU A 137 11.44 -15.74 20.53
C LEU A 137 11.64 -14.29 19.99
N ASN A 138 12.75 -13.61 20.30
CA ASN A 138 13.01 -12.21 20.00
C ASN A 138 13.81 -11.95 18.70
N ASP A 139 14.14 -12.96 17.88
CA ASP A 139 14.98 -12.77 16.68
C ASP A 139 14.23 -12.94 15.35
N VAL A 140 12.94 -12.58 15.34
CA VAL A 140 12.10 -12.77 14.17
C VAL A 140 12.22 -11.56 13.22
N LYS A 141 13.14 -11.64 12.26
CA LYS A 141 13.30 -10.61 11.23
C LYS A 141 12.15 -10.67 10.22
N THR A 142 11.47 -9.54 10.00
CA THR A 142 10.31 -9.44 9.08
C THR A 142 10.62 -8.66 7.83
N TYR A 143 11.74 -7.95 7.78
CA TYR A 143 12.24 -7.23 6.60
C TYR A 143 13.67 -7.65 6.31
N PHE A 144 13.96 -7.79 5.02
CA PHE A 144 15.26 -8.13 4.47
C PHE A 144 15.58 -7.14 3.38
N HIS A 145 16.59 -6.33 3.63
CA HIS A 145 17.06 -5.37 2.66
C HIS A 145 17.48 -6.10 1.37
N PRO A 146 17.25 -5.51 0.18
CA PRO A 146 17.53 -6.18 -1.09
C PRO A 146 19.01 -6.52 -1.31
N SER A 147 19.93 -5.91 -0.58
CA SER A 147 21.36 -6.29 -0.58
C SER A 147 21.63 -7.63 0.13
N GLY A 148 20.70 -8.14 0.92
CA GLY A 148 20.89 -9.36 1.73
C GLY A 148 21.79 -9.18 2.95
N THR A 149 22.33 -7.97 3.18
CA THR A 149 23.30 -7.69 4.25
C THR A 149 22.67 -7.26 5.55
N CYS A 150 21.41 -6.83 5.53
CA CYS A 150 20.69 -6.45 6.74
C CYS A 150 19.25 -6.96 6.70
N SER A 151 18.78 -7.33 7.87
CA SER A 151 17.40 -7.68 8.13
C SER A 151 16.97 -7.00 9.41
N THR A 152 15.76 -6.48 9.42
CA THR A 152 15.16 -5.82 10.58
C THR A 152 13.75 -6.34 10.77
N GLN A 153 13.12 -5.96 11.85
CA GLN A 153 11.74 -6.27 12.16
C GLN A 153 10.98 -4.94 12.12
N ILE A 154 10.08 -4.78 11.15
CA ILE A 154 9.35 -3.52 10.96
C ILE A 154 7.84 -3.71 10.80
N ASP A 155 7.35 -4.89 11.16
CA ASP A 155 5.94 -5.28 11.12
C ASP A 155 5.47 -5.73 12.51
N TYR A 156 4.41 -5.10 13.04
CA TYR A 156 3.95 -5.24 14.43
C TYR A 156 2.51 -5.71 14.51
N ILE A 157 2.24 -6.52 15.53
CA ILE A 157 0.89 -6.82 16.00
C ILE A 157 0.82 -6.37 17.46
N ILE A 158 -0.07 -5.41 17.74
CA ILE A 158 -0.16 -4.74 19.04
C ILE A 158 -1.58 -4.95 19.57
N GLU A 159 -1.71 -5.30 20.85
CA GLU A 159 -3.00 -5.55 21.51
C GLU A 159 -3.27 -4.52 22.61
N SER A 160 -4.49 -3.96 22.62
CA SER A 160 -4.92 -2.98 23.63
C SER A 160 -5.09 -3.60 25.02
N LYS A 161 -5.30 -4.92 25.08
CA LYS A 161 -5.44 -5.69 26.31
C LYS A 161 -4.53 -6.91 26.23
N PRO A 162 -3.76 -7.21 27.29
CA PRO A 162 -2.94 -8.42 27.33
C PRO A 162 -3.77 -9.69 27.07
N GLY A 163 -3.27 -10.56 26.20
CA GLY A 163 -3.82 -11.90 25.98
C GLY A 163 -4.93 -12.02 24.93
N LEU A 164 -5.12 -11.01 24.07
CA LEU A 164 -5.99 -11.12 22.89
C LEU A 164 -5.31 -11.93 21.77
N VAL A 165 -3.99 -11.78 21.62
CA VAL A 165 -3.16 -12.53 20.68
C VAL A 165 -2.48 -13.68 21.43
N ASN A 166 -2.86 -14.91 21.11
CA ASN A 166 -2.35 -16.09 21.82
C ASN A 166 -0.94 -16.47 21.37
N ASN A 167 -0.66 -16.26 20.08
CA ASN A 167 0.60 -16.66 19.48
C ASN A 167 0.86 -15.78 18.24
N PHE A 168 2.14 -15.61 17.90
CA PHE A 168 2.55 -14.99 16.66
C PHE A 168 3.74 -15.73 16.07
N LYS A 169 3.90 -15.67 14.75
CA LYS A 169 5.08 -16.17 14.06
C LYS A 169 5.33 -15.38 12.79
N ALA A 170 6.58 -15.09 12.46
CA ALA A 170 6.89 -14.85 11.05
C ALA A 170 6.76 -16.16 10.31
N LEU A 171 6.10 -16.10 9.17
CA LEU A 171 6.03 -17.21 8.25
C LEU A 171 7.38 -17.32 7.55
N GLN A 172 7.91 -18.54 7.48
CA GLN A 172 9.18 -18.82 6.82
C GLN A 172 9.19 -18.23 5.40
N ARG A 173 10.30 -17.59 5.03
CA ARG A 173 10.47 -16.99 3.72
C ARG A 173 10.24 -18.01 2.62
N HIS A 174 9.12 -17.87 1.92
CA HIS A 174 8.86 -18.69 0.76
C HIS A 174 9.88 -18.31 -0.33
N PRO A 175 10.50 -19.26 -1.06
CA PRO A 175 11.43 -18.97 -2.17
C PRO A 175 10.87 -18.11 -3.32
N LEU A 176 9.55 -17.88 -3.31
CA LEU A 176 8.81 -17.09 -4.30
C LEU A 176 8.25 -15.79 -3.69
N ASN A 177 8.67 -15.46 -2.46
CA ASN A 177 8.38 -14.18 -1.86
C ASN A 177 9.21 -13.12 -2.59
N THR A 178 8.52 -12.22 -3.29
CA THR A 178 9.15 -11.09 -4.00
C THR A 178 9.06 -9.80 -3.20
N SER A 179 8.50 -9.86 -1.99
CA SER A 179 8.57 -8.78 -1.01
C SER A 179 9.92 -8.81 -0.30
N GLN A 180 10.36 -7.63 0.13
CA GLN A 180 11.45 -7.52 1.11
C GLN A 180 10.97 -7.91 2.51
N HIS A 181 9.65 -7.98 2.72
CA HIS A 181 9.06 -8.40 3.98
C HIS A 181 8.63 -9.86 3.98
N ASP A 182 8.91 -10.55 5.08
CA ASP A 182 8.30 -11.82 5.41
C ASP A 182 6.98 -11.60 6.15
N PRO A 183 5.93 -12.38 5.84
CA PRO A 183 4.63 -12.16 6.44
C PRO A 183 4.64 -12.57 7.91
N VAL A 184 4.03 -11.73 8.76
CA VAL A 184 3.77 -12.02 10.17
C VAL A 184 2.34 -12.53 10.31
N ALA A 185 2.17 -13.64 11.03
CA ALA A 185 0.88 -14.20 11.37
C ALA A 185 0.66 -14.08 12.89
N GLY A 186 -0.44 -13.44 13.29
CA GLY A 186 -0.95 -13.46 14.66
C GLY A 186 -2.16 -14.38 14.77
N PHE A 187 -2.23 -15.15 15.85
CA PHE A 187 -3.32 -16.07 16.14
C PHE A 187 -4.14 -15.52 17.30
N ILE A 188 -5.43 -15.35 17.07
CA ILE A 188 -6.40 -14.89 18.05
C ILE A 188 -7.45 -15.98 18.25
N ASN A 189 -7.80 -16.27 19.50
CA ASN A 189 -8.91 -17.17 19.81
C ASN A 189 -10.08 -16.28 20.16
N VAL A 190 -11.13 -16.37 19.35
CA VAL A 190 -12.31 -15.54 19.48
C VAL A 190 -13.49 -16.48 19.60
N GLU A 191 -14.16 -16.46 20.75
CA GLU A 191 -15.45 -17.12 20.91
C GLU A 191 -16.49 -16.25 20.20
N LEU A 192 -16.95 -16.74 19.06
CA LEU A 192 -17.99 -16.08 18.28
C LEU A 192 -19.34 -16.58 18.76
N ASP A 193 -20.19 -15.67 19.21
CA ASP A 193 -21.62 -15.95 19.28
C ASP A 193 -22.16 -16.00 17.84
N THR A 194 -22.84 -17.10 17.52
CA THR A 194 -23.48 -17.29 16.22
C THR A 194 -24.56 -16.23 16.05
N CYS A 195 -24.22 -15.11 15.40
CA CYS A 195 -25.19 -14.12 14.98
C CYS A 195 -25.76 -14.54 13.62
N ASP A 196 -27.08 -14.63 13.54
CA ASP A 196 -27.78 -14.96 12.31
C ASP A 196 -27.34 -14.06 11.13
N SER A 197 -27.20 -14.71 9.98
CA SER A 197 -26.64 -14.24 8.72
C SER A 197 -26.66 -12.72 8.48
N MET A 198 -25.48 -12.11 8.30
CA MET A 198 -25.39 -10.78 7.70
C MET A 198 -25.91 -10.80 6.26
N PRO A 199 -26.69 -9.79 5.83
CA PRO A 199 -27.18 -9.69 4.46
C PRO A 199 -26.01 -9.54 3.49
N VAL A 200 -26.02 -10.36 2.44
CA VAL A 200 -25.04 -10.32 1.35
C VAL A 200 -25.14 -8.96 0.66
N VAL A 201 -24.13 -8.12 0.87
CA VAL A 201 -24.04 -6.79 0.22
C VAL A 201 -24.04 -6.99 -1.30
N SER A 202 -25.05 -6.43 -1.96
CA SER A 202 -25.19 -6.48 -3.42
C SER A 202 -24.02 -5.75 -4.09
N THR A 203 -23.57 -6.29 -5.22
CA THR A 203 -22.42 -5.74 -5.95
C THR A 203 -22.72 -4.32 -6.43
N LEU A 204 -22.04 -3.33 -5.84
CA LEU A 204 -22.08 -1.95 -6.30
C LEU A 204 -21.72 -1.87 -7.81
N PRO A 205 -22.46 -1.07 -8.61
CA PRO A 205 -22.14 -0.89 -10.02
C PRO A 205 -20.73 -0.33 -10.20
N SER A 206 -20.04 -0.73 -11.28
CA SER A 206 -18.67 -0.31 -11.53
C SER A 206 -18.58 1.20 -11.76
N ARG A 207 -17.82 1.90 -10.91
CA ARG A 207 -17.60 3.34 -10.97
C ARG A 207 -17.15 3.83 -12.35
N VAL A 208 -17.76 4.90 -12.84
CA VAL A 208 -17.37 5.62 -14.07
C VAL A 208 -16.03 6.34 -13.87
N LYS A 209 -15.17 6.30 -14.88
CA LYS A 209 -13.87 7.00 -14.90
C LYS A 209 -14.02 8.41 -15.46
N TRP A 210 -14.45 9.35 -14.62
CA TRP A 210 -14.76 10.74 -15.00
C TRP A 210 -13.60 11.48 -15.66
N ASP A 211 -12.35 11.13 -15.33
CA ASP A 211 -11.12 11.67 -15.93
C ASP A 211 -11.01 11.43 -17.44
N LYS A 212 -11.81 10.51 -18.00
CA LYS A 212 -11.77 10.10 -19.41
C LYS A 212 -13.07 10.30 -20.16
N VAL A 213 -14.08 10.84 -19.48
CA VAL A 213 -15.37 11.14 -20.08
C VAL A 213 -15.24 12.38 -20.96
N ASN A 214 -15.80 12.35 -22.16
CA ASN A 214 -15.96 13.58 -22.95
C ASN A 214 -17.02 14.46 -22.28
N LYS A 215 -16.56 15.49 -21.56
CA LYS A 215 -17.40 16.37 -20.74
C LYS A 215 -18.50 17.04 -21.57
N ASP A 216 -18.15 17.63 -22.71
CA ASP A 216 -19.10 18.33 -23.57
C ASP A 216 -20.19 17.40 -24.11
N LYS A 217 -19.83 16.16 -24.47
CA LYS A 217 -20.79 15.15 -24.90
C LYS A 217 -21.70 14.72 -23.74
N TYR A 218 -21.14 14.56 -22.55
CA TYR A 218 -21.90 14.19 -21.35
C TYR A 218 -22.93 15.26 -21.00
N GLU A 219 -22.51 16.52 -20.92
CA GLU A 219 -23.40 17.66 -20.63
C GLU A 219 -24.53 17.77 -21.66
N LYS A 220 -24.23 17.58 -22.95
CA LYS A 220 -25.27 17.55 -24.00
C LYS A 220 -26.28 16.42 -23.80
N ILE A 221 -25.84 15.21 -23.48
CA ILE A 221 -26.76 14.08 -23.26
C ILE A 221 -27.63 14.32 -22.02
N VAL A 222 -27.03 14.80 -20.93
CA VAL A 222 -27.76 15.10 -19.69
C VAL A 222 -28.79 16.21 -19.94
N ALA A 223 -28.40 17.31 -20.57
CA ALA A 223 -29.31 18.43 -20.86
C ALA A 223 -30.50 18.00 -21.74
N ASN A 224 -30.25 17.25 -22.82
CA ASN A 224 -31.30 16.75 -23.69
C ASN A 224 -32.25 15.83 -22.92
N ARG A 225 -31.72 14.89 -22.13
CA ARG A 225 -32.52 13.91 -21.38
C ARG A 225 -33.31 14.55 -20.25
N LEU A 226 -32.74 15.49 -19.50
CA LEU A 226 -33.48 16.20 -18.46
C LEU A 226 -34.61 17.06 -19.03
N THR A 227 -34.43 17.58 -20.26
CA THR A 227 -35.50 18.29 -20.99
C THR A 227 -36.62 17.34 -21.41
N GLU A 228 -36.28 16.12 -21.86
CA GLU A 228 -37.26 15.09 -22.24
C GLU A 228 -38.09 14.57 -21.06
N VAL A 229 -37.49 14.45 -19.87
CA VAL A 229 -38.18 13.93 -18.67
C VAL A 229 -39.19 14.96 -18.11
N ASN A 230 -39.20 16.20 -18.61
CA ASN A 230 -40.12 17.29 -18.23
C ASN A 230 -40.42 17.31 -16.72
N LEU A 231 -39.36 17.31 -15.92
CA LEU A 231 -39.43 17.24 -14.47
C LEU A 231 -40.03 18.55 -13.91
N GLU A 232 -41.35 18.60 -13.77
CA GLU A 232 -42.03 19.66 -13.02
C GLU A 232 -41.82 19.45 -11.51
N VAL A 233 -40.58 19.68 -11.06
CA VAL A 233 -40.16 19.54 -9.65
C VAL A 233 -40.97 20.47 -8.73
N THR A 234 -41.50 21.56 -9.26
CA THR A 234 -42.15 22.63 -8.48
C THR A 234 -43.52 22.24 -7.90
N LYS A 235 -44.11 21.11 -8.28
CA LYS A 235 -45.42 20.63 -7.75
C LYS A 235 -45.41 19.17 -7.26
N ALA A 236 -44.23 18.56 -7.17
CA ALA A 236 -44.07 17.14 -6.86
C ALA A 236 -44.42 16.83 -5.39
N SER A 237 -45.22 15.78 -5.16
CA SER A 237 -45.43 15.22 -3.82
C SER A 237 -44.17 14.50 -3.32
N TYR A 238 -44.10 14.16 -2.03
CA TYR A 238 -42.92 13.49 -1.46
C TYR A 238 -42.62 12.12 -2.12
N SER A 239 -43.65 11.37 -2.53
CA SER A 239 -43.48 10.13 -3.30
C SER A 239 -42.93 10.38 -4.70
N ASP A 240 -43.26 11.51 -5.31
CA ASP A 240 -42.75 11.89 -6.63
C ASP A 240 -41.26 12.24 -6.57
N ILE A 241 -40.78 12.79 -5.45
CA ILE A 241 -39.35 13.11 -5.25
C ILE A 241 -38.47 11.85 -5.39
N SER A 242 -38.89 10.70 -4.84
CA SER A 242 -38.13 9.45 -4.96
C SER A 242 -38.07 8.95 -6.41
N ASN A 243 -39.16 9.09 -7.15
CA ASN A 243 -39.24 8.71 -8.56
C ASN A 243 -38.37 9.64 -9.42
N ILE A 244 -38.50 10.96 -9.22
CA ILE A 244 -37.70 11.99 -9.87
C ILE A 244 -36.20 11.76 -9.61
N THR A 245 -35.83 11.46 -8.36
CA THR A 245 -34.43 11.18 -8.01
C THR A 245 -33.92 9.93 -8.73
N SER A 246 -34.74 8.90 -8.81
CA SER A 246 -34.40 7.66 -9.52
C SER A 246 -34.21 7.90 -11.03
N GLU A 247 -35.07 8.72 -11.63
CA GLU A 247 -34.96 9.11 -13.04
C GLU A 247 -33.74 9.97 -13.32
N ILE A 248 -33.44 10.96 -12.48
CA ILE A 248 -32.21 11.75 -12.59
C ILE A 248 -30.99 10.85 -12.49
N CYS A 249 -30.93 9.95 -11.49
CA CYS A 249 -29.85 8.98 -11.37
C CYS A 249 -29.71 8.12 -12.63
N ALA A 250 -30.82 7.64 -13.21
CA ALA A 250 -30.79 6.86 -14.44
C ALA A 250 -30.30 7.67 -15.66
N VAL A 251 -30.66 8.95 -15.77
CA VAL A 251 -30.18 9.86 -16.82
C VAL A 251 -28.67 10.07 -16.70
N LEU A 252 -28.18 10.35 -15.49
CA LEU A 252 -26.76 10.55 -15.22
C LEU A 252 -25.96 9.28 -15.53
N ASP A 253 -26.44 8.12 -15.09
CA ASP A 253 -25.78 6.83 -15.35
C ASP A 253 -25.74 6.50 -16.85
N THR A 254 -26.84 6.74 -17.56
CA THR A 254 -26.93 6.49 -19.02
C THR A 254 -25.99 7.40 -19.78
N ALA A 255 -25.97 8.70 -19.46
CA ALA A 255 -25.07 9.66 -20.07
C ALA A 255 -23.59 9.30 -19.80
N ALA A 256 -23.29 8.90 -18.56
CA ALA A 256 -21.94 8.53 -18.16
C ALA A 256 -21.42 7.30 -18.93
N ARG A 257 -22.29 6.30 -19.16
CA ARG A 257 -21.97 5.12 -19.98
C ARG A 257 -21.81 5.47 -21.46
N ALA A 258 -22.67 6.32 -22.02
CA ALA A 258 -22.63 6.73 -23.44
C ALA A 258 -21.41 7.60 -23.79
N CYS A 259 -20.81 8.24 -22.78
CA CYS A 259 -19.60 9.05 -22.92
C CYS A 259 -18.33 8.34 -22.46
N ALA A 260 -18.42 7.11 -21.97
CA ALA A 260 -17.25 6.31 -21.68
C ALA A 260 -16.42 6.10 -22.96
N PRO A 261 -15.08 6.18 -22.89
CA PRO A 261 -14.22 6.01 -24.06
C PRO A 261 -14.43 4.63 -24.69
N THR A 262 -14.94 4.60 -25.92
CA THR A 262 -15.27 3.37 -26.67
C THR A 262 -14.04 2.69 -27.26
N LYS A 263 -12.97 3.44 -27.51
CA LYS A 263 -11.72 2.87 -28.02
C LYS A 263 -11.05 2.11 -26.89
N ALA A 264 -11.16 0.78 -26.94
CA ALA A 264 -10.29 -0.10 -26.19
C ALA A 264 -8.85 0.36 -26.48
N ARG A 265 -8.18 0.90 -25.46
CA ARG A 265 -6.77 1.28 -25.58
C ARG A 265 -6.05 0.03 -26.09
N LYS A 266 -5.40 0.11 -27.27
CA LYS A 266 -4.55 -0.98 -27.75
C LYS A 266 -3.56 -1.26 -26.63
N LEU A 267 -3.78 -2.34 -25.90
CA LEU A 267 -2.86 -2.78 -24.88
C LEU A 267 -1.58 -3.09 -25.65
N ARG A 268 -0.47 -2.46 -25.23
CA ARG A 268 0.82 -2.80 -25.82
C ARG A 268 1.00 -4.32 -25.65
N PRO A 269 1.50 -5.03 -26.68
CA PRO A 269 1.77 -6.45 -26.55
C PRO A 269 2.61 -6.68 -25.30
N SER A 270 2.06 -7.41 -24.34
CA SER A 270 2.79 -7.81 -23.15
C SER A 270 3.65 -9.03 -23.49
N ALA A 271 4.72 -9.25 -22.73
CA ALA A 271 5.58 -10.41 -22.93
C ALA A 271 4.77 -11.73 -22.90
N PRO A 272 5.11 -12.73 -23.73
CA PRO A 272 4.38 -14.01 -23.80
C PRO A 272 4.14 -14.65 -22.44
N ALA A 273 5.17 -14.72 -21.59
CA ALA A 273 5.07 -15.27 -20.22
C ALA A 273 4.04 -14.53 -19.34
N ILE A 274 3.92 -13.20 -19.45
CA ILE A 274 2.89 -12.44 -18.72
C ILE A 274 1.49 -12.77 -19.27
N ASN A 275 1.36 -12.92 -20.59
CA ASN A 275 0.08 -13.27 -21.21
C ASN A 275 -0.39 -14.65 -20.77
N GLU A 276 0.52 -15.63 -20.72
CA GLU A 276 0.26 -16.98 -20.20
C GLU A 276 -0.14 -16.94 -18.73
N ALA A 277 0.62 -16.25 -17.88
CA ALA A 277 0.28 -16.08 -16.46
C ALA A 277 -1.08 -15.37 -16.27
N CYS A 278 -1.41 -14.41 -17.15
CA CYS A 278 -2.70 -13.71 -17.13
C CYS A 278 -3.86 -14.64 -17.54
N LYS A 279 -3.68 -15.45 -18.58
CA LYS A 279 -4.65 -16.49 -18.99
C LYS A 279 -4.89 -17.49 -17.85
N HIS A 280 -3.81 -18.00 -17.26
CA HIS A 280 -3.88 -18.94 -16.14
C HIS A 280 -4.61 -18.34 -14.93
N ARG A 281 -4.28 -17.09 -14.56
CA ARG A 281 -4.99 -16.37 -13.49
C ARG A 281 -6.48 -16.18 -13.78
N LYS A 282 -6.87 -15.92 -15.03
CA LYS A 282 -8.28 -15.80 -15.41
C LYS A 282 -9.00 -17.14 -15.30
N GLN A 283 -8.36 -18.23 -15.75
CA GLN A 283 -8.89 -19.58 -15.62
C GLN A 283 -9.14 -19.94 -14.15
N LYS A 284 -8.12 -19.82 -13.27
CA LYS A 284 -8.27 -20.12 -11.84
C LYS A 284 -9.28 -19.23 -11.12
N PHE A 285 -9.39 -17.96 -11.53
CA PHE A 285 -10.45 -17.08 -11.03
C PHE A 285 -11.85 -17.54 -11.45
N TRP A 286 -12.01 -18.05 -12.67
CA TRP A 286 -13.27 -18.60 -13.15
C TRP A 286 -13.63 -19.88 -12.41
N GLU A 287 -12.69 -20.81 -12.20
CA GLU A 287 -12.87 -22.02 -11.39
C GLU A 287 -13.38 -21.67 -9.97
N TRP A 288 -12.68 -20.75 -9.27
CA TRP A 288 -13.12 -20.25 -7.95
C TRP A 288 -14.50 -19.58 -7.97
N LYS A 289 -14.84 -18.88 -9.06
CA LYS A 289 -16.17 -18.28 -9.23
C LYS A 289 -17.25 -19.34 -9.42
N CYS A 290 -16.99 -20.39 -10.18
CA CYS A 290 -17.93 -21.51 -10.38
C CYS A 290 -18.15 -22.30 -9.09
N ASP A 291 -17.15 -22.35 -8.21
CA ASP A 291 -17.21 -22.98 -6.89
C ASP A 291 -17.99 -22.15 -5.83
N GLY A 292 -18.67 -21.06 -6.24
CA GLY A 292 -19.43 -20.22 -5.32
C GLY A 292 -18.60 -19.17 -4.57
N ARG A 293 -17.34 -18.94 -4.98
CA ARG A 293 -16.42 -17.98 -4.36
C ARG A 293 -16.16 -18.24 -2.87
N PRO A 294 -15.78 -19.47 -2.48
CA PRO A 294 -15.54 -19.77 -1.08
C PRO A 294 -14.41 -18.87 -0.53
N PRO A 295 -14.61 -18.24 0.65
CA PRO A 295 -13.62 -17.32 1.24
C PRO A 295 -12.56 -18.03 2.09
N ASN A 296 -12.71 -19.34 2.33
CA ASN A 296 -11.88 -20.11 3.24
C ASN A 296 -10.52 -20.48 2.63
N ALA A 297 -9.48 -20.52 3.49
CA ALA A 297 -8.14 -20.95 3.10
C ALA A 297 -8.08 -22.46 2.78
N ASP A 298 -9.03 -23.23 3.28
CA ASP A 298 -9.11 -24.68 3.02
C ASP A 298 -9.68 -25.00 1.63
N SER A 299 -10.29 -24.03 0.95
CA SER A 299 -10.73 -24.25 -0.44
C SER A 299 -9.53 -24.30 -1.38
N ILE A 300 -9.42 -25.45 -2.06
CA ILE A 300 -8.43 -25.68 -3.12
C ILE A 300 -8.58 -24.64 -4.24
N THR A 301 -9.82 -24.27 -4.63
CA THR A 301 -10.05 -23.29 -5.70
C THR A 301 -9.64 -21.88 -5.29
N PHE A 302 -9.85 -21.50 -4.03
CA PHE A 302 -9.38 -20.23 -3.47
C PHE A 302 -7.85 -20.15 -3.44
N CYS A 303 -7.18 -21.18 -2.94
CA CYS A 303 -5.72 -21.25 -2.90
C CYS A 303 -5.10 -21.18 -4.30
N ASN A 304 -5.60 -21.99 -5.24
CA ASN A 304 -5.14 -21.97 -6.65
C ASN A 304 -5.30 -20.58 -7.29
N MET A 305 -6.40 -19.89 -7.00
CA MET A 305 -6.65 -18.53 -7.50
C MET A 305 -5.66 -17.51 -6.90
N LYS A 306 -5.34 -17.60 -5.60
CA LYS A 306 -4.33 -16.76 -4.95
C LYS A 306 -2.94 -17.01 -5.50
N ASP A 307 -2.57 -18.27 -5.71
CA ASP A 307 -1.28 -18.65 -6.27
C ASP A 307 -1.12 -18.18 -7.70
N ALA A 308 -2.14 -18.34 -8.54
CA ALA A 308 -2.12 -17.81 -9.90
C ALA A 308 -1.98 -16.27 -9.93
N LYS A 309 -2.62 -15.56 -8.99
CA LYS A 309 -2.46 -14.11 -8.82
C LYS A 309 -1.04 -13.74 -8.35
N LYS A 310 -0.44 -14.53 -7.45
CA LYS A 310 0.95 -14.35 -6.99
C LYS A 310 1.92 -14.59 -8.14
N LYS A 311 1.76 -15.66 -8.90
CA LYS A 311 2.57 -15.99 -10.08
C LYS A 311 2.55 -14.88 -11.11
N LEU A 312 1.36 -14.36 -11.47
CA LEU A 312 1.24 -13.23 -12.41
C LEU A 312 2.06 -12.01 -11.95
N ARG A 313 1.94 -11.62 -10.68
CA ARG A 313 2.71 -10.48 -10.14
C ARG A 313 4.22 -10.74 -10.15
N SER A 314 4.63 -11.95 -9.80
CA SER A 314 6.04 -12.36 -9.86
C SER A 314 6.58 -12.26 -11.29
N THR A 315 5.87 -12.81 -12.27
CA THR A 315 6.26 -12.75 -13.69
C THR A 315 6.31 -11.33 -14.23
N GLN A 316 5.36 -10.46 -13.83
CA GLN A 316 5.40 -9.03 -14.18
C GLN A 316 6.66 -8.35 -13.63
N ARG A 317 6.97 -8.55 -12.34
CA ARG A 317 8.15 -7.98 -11.69
C ARG A 317 9.45 -8.49 -12.32
N GLN A 318 9.55 -9.78 -12.61
CA GLN A 318 10.70 -10.36 -13.30
C GLN A 318 10.90 -9.74 -14.70
N HIS A 319 9.82 -9.60 -15.46
CA HIS A 319 9.89 -8.96 -16.78
C HIS A 319 10.31 -7.50 -16.69
N GLU A 320 9.78 -6.73 -15.73
CA GLU A 320 10.19 -5.34 -15.49
C GLU A 320 11.67 -5.24 -15.08
N ALA A 321 12.15 -6.16 -14.24
CA ALA A 321 13.55 -6.23 -13.84
C ALA A 321 14.47 -6.53 -15.03
N ILE A 322 14.11 -7.50 -15.88
CA ILE A 322 14.84 -7.82 -17.13
C ILE A 322 14.85 -6.60 -18.06
N LYS A 323 13.70 -5.94 -18.23
CA LYS A 323 13.58 -4.75 -19.07
C LYS A 323 14.45 -3.60 -18.55
N ARG A 324 14.50 -3.42 -17.23
CA ARG A 324 15.34 -2.42 -16.57
C ARG A 324 16.83 -2.72 -16.80
N LYS A 325 17.26 -3.95 -16.56
CA LYS A 325 18.64 -4.40 -16.83
C LYS A 325 19.03 -4.18 -18.30
N SER A 326 18.20 -4.64 -19.24
CA SER A 326 18.43 -4.42 -20.68
C SER A 326 18.49 -2.94 -21.05
N ASN A 327 17.73 -2.08 -20.36
CA ASN A 327 17.82 -0.64 -20.58
C ASN A 327 19.15 -0.06 -20.07
N TYR A 328 19.65 -0.52 -18.92
CA TYR A 328 20.95 -0.10 -18.40
C TYR A 328 22.09 -0.53 -19.32
N GLU A 329 22.08 -1.78 -19.82
CA GLU A 329 23.03 -2.25 -20.82
C GLU A 329 23.03 -1.39 -22.09
N LYS A 330 21.85 -0.93 -22.54
CA LYS A 330 21.73 0.00 -23.68
C LYS A 330 22.30 1.38 -23.37
N ILE A 331 22.12 1.88 -22.14
CA ILE A 331 22.71 3.14 -21.69
C ILE A 331 24.24 3.02 -21.71
N MET A 332 24.79 1.95 -21.12
CA MET A 332 26.24 1.70 -21.10
C MET A 332 26.81 1.59 -22.51
N LYS A 333 26.15 0.86 -23.42
CA LYS A 333 26.60 0.78 -24.82
C LYS A 333 26.51 2.12 -25.56
N ALA A 334 25.49 2.93 -25.29
CA ALA A 334 25.33 4.24 -25.94
C ALA A 334 26.35 5.28 -25.42
N HIS A 335 26.82 5.12 -24.18
CA HIS A 335 27.82 6.00 -23.57
C HIS A 335 29.11 6.10 -24.40
N GLU A 336 29.56 4.99 -24.98
CA GLU A 336 30.83 4.86 -25.71
C GLU A 336 30.84 5.56 -27.08
N GLY A 337 29.68 5.89 -27.68
CA GLY A 337 29.68 6.40 -29.06
C GLY A 337 28.41 7.09 -29.59
N ASP A 338 27.28 7.07 -28.87
CA ASP A 338 26.04 7.71 -29.32
C ASP A 338 25.43 8.57 -28.19
N GLN A 339 25.91 9.80 -28.09
CA GLN A 339 25.48 10.75 -27.07
C GLN A 339 23.97 11.06 -27.14
N GLN A 340 23.41 11.15 -28.34
CA GLN A 340 21.99 11.46 -28.53
C GLN A 340 21.12 10.32 -28.01
N THR A 341 21.45 9.08 -28.34
CA THR A 341 20.75 7.91 -27.80
C THR A 341 20.96 7.78 -26.31
N PHE A 342 22.16 8.04 -25.79
CA PHE A 342 22.45 8.01 -24.35
C PHE A 342 21.50 8.96 -23.57
N TYR A 343 21.48 10.25 -23.91
CA TYR A 343 20.61 11.21 -23.22
C TYR A 343 19.12 10.92 -23.42
N ARG A 344 18.71 10.44 -24.59
CA ARG A 344 17.32 10.00 -24.84
C ARG A 344 16.93 8.83 -23.93
N LEU A 345 17.82 7.85 -23.74
CA LEU A 345 17.57 6.71 -22.85
C LEU A 345 17.47 7.14 -21.38
N ILE A 346 18.28 8.12 -20.95
CA ILE A 346 18.20 8.73 -19.62
C ILE A 346 16.88 9.49 -19.45
N ALA A 347 16.49 10.32 -20.42
CA ALA A 347 15.23 11.06 -20.39
C ALA A 347 14.01 10.14 -20.26
N ASN A 348 14.04 8.97 -20.92
CA ASN A 348 12.98 7.96 -20.82
C ASN A 348 12.86 7.32 -19.42
N GLN A 349 13.88 7.44 -18.56
CA GLN A 349 13.83 6.96 -17.17
C GLN A 349 13.27 8.02 -16.20
N ARG A 350 13.15 9.27 -16.64
CA ARG A 350 12.67 10.38 -15.80
C ARG A 350 11.15 10.46 -15.82
N LYS A 351 10.58 10.98 -14.74
CA LYS A 351 9.15 11.34 -14.68
C LYS A 351 8.80 12.42 -15.70
N ASP A 352 9.70 13.39 -15.86
CA ASP A 352 9.66 14.42 -16.91
C ASP A 352 10.89 14.27 -17.83
N GLY A 353 10.66 13.70 -19.01
CA GLY A 353 11.71 13.50 -20.01
C GLY A 353 12.11 14.79 -20.75
N SER A 354 11.40 15.90 -20.56
CA SER A 354 11.69 17.18 -21.22
C SER A 354 12.75 18.00 -20.49
N THR A 355 13.03 17.68 -19.22
CA THR A 355 14.01 18.42 -18.42
C THR A 355 15.45 18.14 -18.90
N GLN A 356 16.10 19.17 -19.44
CA GLN A 356 17.53 19.13 -19.79
C GLN A 356 18.39 19.21 -18.51
N THR A 357 19.50 18.47 -18.49
CA THR A 357 20.44 18.47 -17.35
C THR A 357 21.52 19.50 -17.60
N SER A 358 21.53 20.60 -16.85
CA SER A 358 22.59 21.63 -16.91
C SER A 358 23.77 21.32 -16.00
N CYS A 359 23.53 20.64 -14.88
CA CYS A 359 24.54 20.16 -13.95
C CYS A 359 24.06 18.89 -13.24
N LEU A 360 25.00 18.10 -12.71
CA LEU A 360 24.74 16.83 -12.05
C LEU A 360 25.54 16.78 -10.75
N LYS A 361 24.87 16.65 -9.60
CA LYS A 361 25.56 16.46 -8.32
C LYS A 361 25.72 14.97 -8.06
N VAL A 362 26.93 14.50 -7.83
CA VAL A 362 27.26 13.10 -7.54
C VAL A 362 28.04 13.05 -6.23
N GLY A 363 27.40 12.61 -5.15
CA GLY A 363 27.98 12.77 -3.80
C GLY A 363 28.16 14.25 -3.45
N ASP A 364 29.39 14.64 -3.11
CA ASP A 364 29.76 16.03 -2.81
C ASP A 364 30.26 16.81 -4.04
N GLU A 365 30.40 16.16 -5.19
CA GLU A 365 30.92 16.78 -6.41
C GLU A 365 29.80 17.33 -7.29
N LEU A 366 29.99 18.55 -7.81
CA LEU A 366 29.10 19.17 -8.78
C LEU A 366 29.71 19.11 -10.17
N LEU A 367 29.17 18.24 -11.01
CA LEU A 367 29.58 18.06 -12.40
C LEU A 367 28.84 19.06 -13.29
N THR A 368 29.58 19.89 -14.02
CA THR A 368 28.99 21.00 -14.80
C THR A 368 29.28 20.90 -16.28
N THR A 369 30.34 20.19 -16.69
CA THR A 369 30.65 20.03 -18.11
C THR A 369 29.85 18.86 -18.71
N PRO A 370 29.48 18.91 -20.00
CA PRO A 370 28.75 17.81 -20.65
C PRO A 370 29.48 16.46 -20.59
N HIS A 371 30.81 16.47 -20.57
CA HIS A 371 31.62 15.25 -20.47
C HIS A 371 31.56 14.66 -19.05
N GLU A 372 31.73 15.48 -18.02
CA GLU A 372 31.61 15.04 -16.62
C GLU A 372 30.20 14.55 -16.33
N ILE A 373 29.16 15.29 -16.73
CA ILE A 373 27.76 14.89 -16.55
C ILE A 373 27.50 13.53 -17.20
N ARG A 374 28.04 13.30 -18.41
CA ARG A 374 27.90 12.03 -19.12
C ARG A 374 28.58 10.89 -18.36
N ASN A 375 29.79 11.11 -17.84
CA ASN A 375 30.53 10.11 -17.07
C ASN A 375 29.86 9.83 -15.72
N GLY A 376 29.38 10.86 -15.03
CA GLY A 376 28.61 10.70 -13.79
C GLY A 376 27.35 9.87 -14.00
N TRP A 377 26.62 10.09 -15.10
CA TRP A 377 25.49 9.23 -15.48
C TRP A 377 25.91 7.80 -15.80
N ALA A 378 27.01 7.61 -16.53
CA ALA A 378 27.50 6.28 -16.87
C ALA A 378 27.86 5.49 -15.60
N ASN A 379 28.65 6.08 -14.71
CA ASN A 379 29.04 5.47 -13.43
C ASN A 379 27.80 5.09 -12.59
N TYR A 380 26.82 6.00 -12.48
CA TYR A 380 25.57 5.72 -11.78
C TYR A 380 24.81 4.52 -12.37
N PHE A 381 24.66 4.45 -13.69
CA PHE A 381 23.94 3.35 -14.34
C PHE A 381 24.75 2.04 -14.37
N GLU A 382 26.07 2.13 -14.36
CA GLU A 382 26.97 0.98 -14.20
C GLU A 382 26.75 0.33 -12.83
N GLU A 383 26.80 1.10 -11.74
CA GLU A 383 26.52 0.60 -10.39
C GLU A 383 25.14 -0.07 -10.28
N LEU A 384 24.13 0.48 -10.95
CA LEU A 384 22.79 -0.11 -10.99
C LEU A 384 22.71 -1.40 -11.82
N ALA A 385 23.56 -1.56 -12.84
CA ALA A 385 23.59 -2.72 -13.72
C ALA A 385 24.43 -3.88 -13.16
N THR A 386 25.52 -3.54 -12.47
CA THR A 386 26.44 -4.46 -11.81
C THR A 386 26.39 -4.22 -10.30
N PRO A 387 25.37 -4.73 -9.60
CA PRO A 387 25.36 -4.68 -8.14
C PRO A 387 26.56 -5.47 -7.62
N HIS A 388 27.62 -4.76 -7.24
CA HIS A 388 28.78 -5.36 -6.61
C HIS A 388 28.31 -6.00 -5.29
N HIS A 389 28.62 -7.29 -5.10
CA HIS A 389 28.35 -7.98 -3.84
C HIS A 389 29.32 -7.57 -2.72
N ASP A 390 30.34 -6.77 -3.06
CA ASP A 390 31.21 -6.19 -2.05
C ASP A 390 30.57 -4.97 -1.39
N LYS A 391 30.60 -5.08 -0.07
CA LYS A 391 29.97 -4.24 0.93
C LYS A 391 30.48 -2.80 0.82
N THR A 392 29.60 -1.89 1.26
CA THR A 392 29.84 -0.47 1.53
C THR A 392 29.62 0.47 0.33
N ILE A 393 28.51 1.21 0.45
CA ILE A 393 28.27 2.54 -0.11
C ILE A 393 27.76 2.58 -1.57
N TYR A 394 26.51 3.03 -1.72
CA TYR A 394 26.09 3.72 -2.95
C TYR A 394 26.75 5.10 -2.91
N HIS A 395 28.00 5.22 -3.37
CA HIS A 395 28.77 6.47 -3.26
C HIS A 395 28.22 7.57 -4.16
N ASN A 396 27.40 7.19 -5.14
CA ASN A 396 26.91 8.08 -6.19
C ASN A 396 25.40 8.31 -6.05
N GLN A 397 24.95 8.89 -4.92
CA GLN A 397 23.64 9.54 -4.93
C GLN A 397 23.68 10.72 -5.90
N VAL A 398 22.90 10.60 -6.97
CA VAL A 398 22.82 11.60 -8.03
C VAL A 398 21.66 12.55 -7.74
N GLU A 399 21.96 13.80 -7.39
CA GLU A 399 20.98 14.86 -7.16
C GLU A 399 20.93 15.83 -8.34
N PHE A 400 19.71 16.24 -8.70
CA PHE A 400 19.48 17.20 -9.78
C PHE A 400 19.40 18.61 -9.20
N ILE A 401 20.28 19.51 -9.66
CA ILE A 401 20.11 20.93 -9.41
C ILE A 401 19.47 21.54 -10.65
N ILE A 402 18.17 21.78 -10.57
CA ILE A 402 17.43 22.50 -11.63
C ILE A 402 17.76 23.98 -11.49
N THR A 403 18.69 24.48 -12.30
CA THR A 403 18.82 25.91 -12.52
C THR A 403 17.69 26.35 -13.45
N LYS A 404 16.57 26.81 -12.88
CA LYS A 404 15.60 27.60 -13.65
C LYS A 404 16.29 28.91 -14.04
N LEU A 405 16.88 28.95 -15.24
CA LEU A 405 17.24 30.19 -15.89
C LEU A 405 15.94 30.92 -16.23
N ASN A 406 15.49 31.78 -15.30
CA ASN A 406 14.52 32.82 -15.62
C ASN A 406 15.22 33.81 -16.55
N LEU A 407 15.24 33.52 -17.85
CA LEU A 407 15.52 34.50 -18.88
C LEU A 407 14.30 35.43 -18.95
N THR A 408 14.27 36.41 -18.05
CA THR A 408 13.42 37.59 -18.21
C THR A 408 14.05 38.41 -19.33
N ALA A 409 13.63 38.16 -20.56
CA ALA A 409 13.91 39.05 -21.67
C ALA A 409 13.18 40.37 -21.38
N TYR A 410 13.92 41.41 -21.03
CA TYR A 410 13.44 42.77 -21.14
C TYR A 410 13.39 43.11 -22.63
N PHE A 411 12.19 43.23 -23.17
CA PHE A 411 11.93 43.94 -24.42
C PHE A 411 11.57 45.39 -24.10
#